data_AF-A0A8C3F6F4-F1
#
_entry.id   AF-A0A8C3F6F4-F1
#
_cell.length_a   1.000
_cell.length_b   1.000
_cell.length_c   1.000
_cell.angle_alpha   90.00
_cell.angle_beta   90.00
_cell.angle_gamma   90.00
#
_symmetry.space_group_name_H-M   'P 1'
#
loop_
_entity.id
_entity.type
_entity.pdbx_description
1 polymer ?
#
loop_
_entity_poly.entity_id
_entity_poly.type
_entity_poly.pdbx_seq_one_letter_code
_entity_poly.pdbx_strand_id
1 'polypeptide(L)'
;MKFFSISHAMLCSPLPCCIIFFIALHVHKLDSVPLTGNFKVNGPDHPITAIAGKEIVLPCHLLPRMSAENMEVRWYRTQFLEVIHLYRDGIDHYEKQIPAYQGRTELLRDGIADGNIALRIYRITPADEGHYSCFIQSSTFYGEAMLELKVAGFGSDPRILVEGYQDGGIRVVCESAGWYPEPEAQWRDHHGQLLASSSETKSKDANGLFQMQISIVAIENSNRDLSCFVTNPRLNQEKESTIYITDVFFPRVSRWMVSLWVILALLGFLIFPAIYYFWKKHKAKGWSNVRQYAVDVTLDPDTAYPHLVLSEDRKSVEWRPQHRDVPDYPKRFDCVTCVLGYEGFISGRHYWEIDVGGGTTWGVGVAKESVSRKGWIHFSPQEGIWAVDECRGQHRALAPIEIPLSLSKSIRKIGIYLDYEGGRVAFYDLVREDPFFTFTAHFSEKVFPFFLVYSQITVCLRGTGE
;
A
#
# COMPACT_ATOMS: atom_id res chain seq x y z
N MET A 1 71.07 25.77 70.44
CA MET A 1 71.99 26.05 71.58
C MET A 1 71.11 26.42 72.77
N LYS A 2 71.25 25.75 73.95
CA LYS A 2 70.92 26.18 75.35
C LYS A 2 69.63 27.04 75.62
N PHE A 3 68.78 26.83 76.64
CA PHE A 3 68.68 25.86 77.75
C PHE A 3 67.25 25.92 78.37
N PHE A 4 66.95 24.97 79.26
CA PHE A 4 65.77 24.72 80.13
C PHE A 4 65.08 25.90 80.87
N SER A 5 63.77 25.71 81.20
CA SER A 5 63.20 25.56 82.58
C SER A 5 61.72 26.04 82.64
N ILE A 6 60.70 25.20 82.91
CA ILE A 6 60.16 24.83 84.26
C ILE A 6 60.12 26.07 85.19
N SER A 7 58.98 26.66 85.54
CA SER A 7 57.90 26.17 86.43
C SER A 7 56.62 27.03 86.20
N HIS A 8 55.43 26.81 86.77
CA HIS A 8 54.90 25.81 87.72
C HIS A 8 53.36 25.66 87.49
N ALA A 9 52.61 24.97 88.36
CA ALA A 9 51.14 24.94 88.34
C ALA A 9 50.54 25.65 89.58
N MET A 10 49.41 26.35 89.40
CA MET A 10 48.47 26.62 90.50
C MET A 10 47.03 26.38 90.04
N LEU A 11 46.28 25.70 90.90
CA LEU A 11 44.86 25.41 90.70
C LEU A 11 44.05 26.70 90.85
N CYS A 12 43.24 27.04 89.84
CA CYS A 12 42.00 27.78 90.06
C CYS A 12 41.00 27.52 88.92
N SER A 13 40.23 26.45 89.10
CA SER A 13 38.83 26.40 88.65
C SER A 13 37.95 26.59 89.92
N PRO A 14 36.64 26.91 89.86
CA PRO A 14 35.78 26.66 88.71
C PRO A 14 34.61 27.64 88.41
N LEU A 15 34.15 27.55 87.15
CA LEU A 15 32.76 27.67 86.66
C LEU A 15 32.04 29.01 86.29
N PRO A 16 32.32 30.25 86.76
CA PRO A 16 31.25 31.26 86.80
C PRO A 16 30.97 31.85 85.41
N CYS A 17 32.05 32.13 84.67
CA CYS A 17 31.99 32.80 83.38
C CYS A 17 31.27 31.99 82.30
N CYS A 18 31.33 30.64 82.36
CA CYS A 18 30.65 29.80 81.38
C CYS A 18 29.12 29.84 81.55
N ILE A 19 28.62 29.88 82.79
CA ILE A 19 27.18 29.98 83.06
C ILE A 19 26.65 31.35 82.60
N ILE A 20 27.40 32.43 82.82
CA ILE A 20 27.02 33.77 82.33
C ILE A 20 27.00 33.81 80.79
N PHE A 21 27.95 33.14 80.12
CA PHE A 21 27.92 33.04 78.65
C PHE A 21 26.74 32.21 78.13
N PHE A 22 26.37 31.12 78.82
CA PHE A 22 25.19 30.32 78.47
C PHE A 22 23.88 31.06 78.72
N ILE A 23 23.76 31.84 79.81
CA ILE A 23 22.57 32.67 80.08
C ILE A 23 22.50 33.84 79.10
N ALA A 24 23.62 34.48 78.74
CA ALA A 24 23.65 35.52 77.70
C ALA A 24 23.23 34.97 76.32
N LEU A 25 23.63 33.74 75.97
CA LEU A 25 23.15 33.07 74.75
C LEU A 25 21.67 32.65 74.84
N HIS A 26 21.17 32.25 76.01
CA HIS A 26 19.76 31.85 76.17
C HIS A 26 18.79 33.03 76.27
N VAL A 27 19.25 34.20 76.73
CA VAL A 27 18.43 35.43 76.77
C VAL A 27 18.39 36.16 75.42
N HIS A 28 19.38 35.93 74.54
CA HIS A 28 19.32 36.40 73.15
C HIS A 28 18.51 35.52 72.19
N LYS A 29 17.76 34.53 72.70
CA LYS A 29 16.74 33.79 71.93
C LYS A 29 15.38 33.73 72.63
N LEU A 30 15.03 34.80 73.34
CA LEU A 30 13.64 35.26 73.33
C LEU A 30 13.43 35.98 72.00
N ASP A 31 12.85 35.28 71.02
CA ASP A 31 12.30 35.92 69.84
C ASP A 31 11.35 37.02 70.31
N SER A 32 11.69 38.26 69.99
CA SER A 32 10.84 39.42 70.25
C SER A 32 9.51 39.19 69.58
N VAL A 33 8.44 38.96 70.36
CA VAL A 33 7.07 38.99 69.85
C VAL A 33 6.92 40.33 69.12
N PRO A 34 6.71 40.33 67.79
CA PRO A 34 6.63 41.58 67.06
C PRO A 34 5.31 42.26 67.47
N LEU A 35 5.43 43.33 68.25
CA LEU A 35 4.33 44.26 68.55
C LEU A 35 4.05 45.19 67.35
N THR A 36 3.99 44.59 66.17
CA THR A 36 3.58 45.10 64.85
C THR A 36 3.29 43.88 63.97
N GLY A 37 2.26 43.95 63.11
CA GLY A 37 1.66 42.80 62.42
C GLY A 37 2.48 42.14 61.30
N ASN A 38 3.72 41.75 61.57
CA ASN A 38 4.58 41.01 60.65
C ASN A 38 4.31 39.50 60.78
N PHE A 39 4.14 38.82 59.64
CA PHE A 39 3.91 37.38 59.56
C PHE A 39 4.76 36.76 58.45
N LYS A 40 4.95 35.44 58.46
CA LYS A 40 5.45 34.68 57.32
C LYS A 40 4.29 33.87 56.73
N VAL A 41 4.24 33.77 55.41
CA VAL A 41 3.36 32.84 54.70
C VAL A 41 4.14 31.56 54.44
N ASN A 42 3.55 30.41 54.75
CA ASN A 42 4.12 29.09 54.51
C ASN A 42 3.19 28.26 53.61
N GLY A 43 3.78 27.66 52.58
CA GLY A 43 3.16 26.64 51.74
C GLY A 43 3.65 25.23 52.10
N PRO A 44 3.30 24.21 51.30
CA PRO A 44 3.89 22.88 51.38
C PRO A 44 5.36 22.88 50.92
N ASP A 45 6.23 22.14 51.62
CA ASP A 45 7.66 22.02 51.27
C ASP A 45 7.94 21.06 50.09
N HIS A 46 6.92 20.35 49.60
CA HIS A 46 7.00 19.41 48.49
C HIS A 46 5.85 19.62 47.50
N PRO A 47 6.00 19.21 46.22
CA PRO A 47 4.90 19.29 45.26
C PRO A 47 3.67 18.50 45.73
N ILE A 48 2.49 19.00 45.38
CA ILE A 48 1.20 18.33 45.65
C ILE A 48 0.70 17.71 44.34
N THR A 49 0.21 16.48 44.40
CA THR A 49 -0.37 15.81 43.23
C THR A 49 -1.89 15.84 43.27
N ALA A 50 -2.51 16.48 42.28
CA ALA A 50 -3.95 16.48 42.04
C ALA A 50 -4.34 15.47 40.97
N ILE A 51 -5.58 14.99 41.03
CA ILE A 51 -6.12 14.02 40.08
C ILE A 51 -7.02 14.73 39.07
N ALA A 52 -6.77 14.53 37.78
CA ALA A 52 -7.57 15.12 36.71
C ALA A 52 -9.07 14.74 36.86
N GLY A 53 -9.94 15.71 36.59
CA GLY A 53 -11.38 15.63 36.80
C GLY A 53 -11.86 15.80 38.25
N LYS A 54 -11.00 15.63 39.26
CA LYS A 54 -11.35 15.78 40.69
C LYS A 54 -11.09 17.20 41.21
N GLU A 55 -11.43 17.43 42.47
CA GLU A 55 -11.00 18.63 43.20
C GLU A 55 -9.66 18.42 43.92
N ILE A 56 -8.99 19.52 44.26
CA ILE A 56 -7.82 19.55 45.15
C ILE A 56 -7.93 20.76 46.08
N VAL A 57 -7.33 20.67 47.27
CA VAL A 57 -7.16 21.80 48.19
C VAL A 57 -5.67 22.14 48.26
N LEU A 58 -5.33 23.38 47.92
CA LEU A 58 -3.98 23.94 48.00
C LEU A 58 -3.80 24.59 49.38
N PRO A 59 -2.93 24.05 50.26
CA PRO A 59 -2.74 24.58 51.61
C PRO A 59 -1.78 25.77 51.62
N CYS A 60 -2.08 26.75 52.46
CA CYS A 60 -1.26 27.91 52.73
C CYS A 60 -1.61 28.43 54.13
N HIS A 61 -0.63 28.86 54.93
CA HIS A 61 -0.90 29.30 56.30
C HIS A 61 0.04 30.42 56.79
N LEU A 62 -0.43 31.18 57.77
CA LEU A 62 0.33 32.24 58.43
C LEU A 62 1.12 31.71 59.63
N LEU A 63 2.33 32.25 59.82
CA LEU A 63 3.17 32.04 61.00
C LEU A 63 3.65 33.40 61.55
N PRO A 64 3.38 33.73 62.83
CA PRO A 64 2.53 32.99 63.76
C PRO A 64 1.06 32.94 63.28
N ARG A 65 0.27 32.00 63.83
CA ARG A 65 -1.16 31.89 63.50
C ARG A 65 -1.90 33.16 63.95
N MET A 66 -2.70 33.72 63.04
CA MET A 66 -3.50 34.94 63.26
C MET A 66 -4.62 35.02 62.22
N SER A 67 -5.71 35.72 62.54
CA SER A 67 -6.83 35.88 61.59
C SER A 67 -6.41 36.65 60.34
N ALA A 68 -6.72 36.08 59.19
CA ALA A 68 -6.55 36.70 57.87
C ALA A 68 -7.86 37.30 57.32
N GLU A 69 -8.94 37.37 58.11
CA GLU A 69 -10.26 37.85 57.67
C GLU A 69 -10.22 39.27 57.10
N ASN A 70 -9.39 40.15 57.66
CA ASN A 70 -9.25 41.54 57.26
C ASN A 70 -7.99 41.79 56.39
N MET A 71 -7.47 40.76 55.71
CA MET A 71 -6.31 40.84 54.81
C MET A 71 -6.74 40.64 53.34
N GLU A 72 -5.98 41.18 52.38
CA GLU A 72 -6.07 40.72 51.00
C GLU A 72 -5.38 39.35 50.90
N VAL A 73 -6.11 38.35 50.42
CA VAL A 73 -5.58 37.02 50.06
C VAL A 73 -5.68 36.88 48.55
N ARG A 74 -4.55 36.61 47.89
CA ARG A 74 -4.48 36.44 46.45
C ARG A 74 -3.77 35.13 46.10
N TRP A 75 -4.46 34.32 45.31
CA TRP A 75 -3.87 33.18 44.62
C TRP A 75 -3.65 33.52 43.16
N TYR A 76 -2.44 33.29 42.66
CA TYR A 76 -2.07 33.55 41.27
C TYR A 76 -1.05 32.51 40.76
N ARG A 77 -0.79 32.46 39.45
CA ARG A 77 0.26 31.58 38.87
C ARG A 77 1.64 32.25 38.90
N THR A 78 2.19 32.58 37.73
CA THR A 78 3.54 33.13 37.59
C THR A 78 3.52 34.66 37.59
N GLN A 79 2.42 35.26 37.13
CA GLN A 79 2.26 36.72 37.11
C GLN A 79 1.21 37.16 38.14
N PHE A 80 1.51 38.19 38.93
CA PHE A 80 0.62 38.73 39.97
C PHE A 80 -0.77 39.20 39.46
N LEU A 81 -0.88 39.45 38.14
CA LEU A 81 -2.12 39.80 37.44
C LEU A 81 -2.94 38.58 36.98
N GLU A 82 -2.35 37.38 36.93
CA GLU A 82 -3.02 36.11 36.60
C GLU A 82 -3.77 35.56 37.83
N VAL A 83 -4.76 36.33 38.31
CA VAL A 83 -5.55 36.02 39.49
C VAL A 83 -6.36 34.74 39.28
N ILE A 84 -6.11 33.75 40.13
CA ILE A 84 -6.85 32.48 40.24
C ILE A 84 -8.00 32.64 41.23
N HIS A 85 -7.72 33.35 42.33
CA HIS A 85 -8.69 33.71 43.36
C HIS A 85 -8.22 34.98 44.07
N LEU A 86 -9.15 35.88 44.39
CA LEU A 86 -8.89 37.09 45.17
C LEU A 86 -9.96 37.22 46.24
N TYR A 87 -9.53 37.35 47.48
CA TYR A 87 -10.37 37.65 48.63
C TYR A 87 -9.88 38.96 49.24
N ARG A 88 -10.80 39.89 49.50
CA ARG A 88 -10.51 41.17 50.15
C ARG A 88 -11.79 41.75 50.74
N ASP A 89 -11.65 42.62 51.74
CA ASP A 89 -12.78 43.38 52.30
C ASP A 89 -13.95 42.48 52.80
N GLY A 90 -13.63 41.24 53.23
CA GLY A 90 -14.60 40.23 53.66
C GLY A 90 -15.19 39.34 52.55
N ILE A 91 -14.93 39.63 51.27
CA ILE A 91 -15.63 39.05 50.11
C ILE A 91 -14.68 38.43 49.07
N ASP A 92 -15.20 37.46 48.31
CA ASP A 92 -14.49 36.82 47.19
C ASP A 92 -14.79 37.55 45.88
N HIS A 93 -13.73 38.01 45.20
CA HIS A 93 -13.77 38.79 43.97
C HIS A 93 -13.68 37.89 42.72
N TYR A 94 -14.74 37.11 42.49
CA TYR A 94 -14.83 36.19 41.34
C TYR A 94 -14.68 36.89 39.98
N GLU A 95 -15.07 38.17 39.87
CA GLU A 95 -14.98 38.97 38.65
C GLU A 95 -13.53 39.33 38.25
N LYS A 96 -12.56 39.11 39.15
CA LYS A 96 -11.13 39.30 38.87
C LYS A 96 -10.42 38.03 38.40
N GLN A 97 -11.09 36.87 38.47
CA GLN A 97 -10.49 35.60 38.09
C GLN A 97 -10.25 35.53 36.58
N ILE A 98 -9.07 35.04 36.17
CA ILE A 98 -8.80 34.76 34.76
C ILE A 98 -9.75 33.68 34.23
N PRO A 99 -10.14 33.69 32.93
CA PRO A 99 -11.21 32.84 32.40
C PRO A 99 -11.08 31.34 32.71
N ALA A 100 -9.86 30.81 32.77
CA ALA A 100 -9.59 29.40 33.05
C ALA A 100 -10.02 28.91 34.45
N TYR A 101 -10.26 29.81 35.41
CA TYR A 101 -10.62 29.48 36.80
C TYR A 101 -12.00 29.99 37.25
N GLN A 102 -12.70 30.74 36.40
CA GLN A 102 -14.00 31.30 36.74
C GLN A 102 -14.99 30.19 37.13
N GLY A 103 -15.55 30.30 38.34
CA GLY A 103 -16.47 29.29 38.89
C GLY A 103 -15.81 27.92 39.15
N ARG A 104 -14.48 27.86 39.29
CA ARG A 104 -13.72 26.66 39.64
C ARG A 104 -12.98 26.77 40.98
N THR A 105 -13.02 27.90 41.67
CA THR A 105 -12.18 28.12 42.88
C THR A 105 -12.99 28.65 44.06
N GLU A 106 -12.60 28.23 45.26
CA GLU A 106 -13.27 28.55 46.53
C GLU A 106 -12.21 28.68 47.64
N LEU A 107 -12.20 29.81 48.35
CA LEU A 107 -11.37 29.98 49.54
C LEU A 107 -12.07 29.33 50.75
N LEU A 108 -11.40 28.40 51.44
CA LEU A 108 -11.98 27.69 52.58
C LEU A 108 -12.04 28.59 53.82
N ARG A 109 -13.25 29.05 54.14
CA ARG A 109 -13.53 30.04 55.20
C ARG A 109 -13.26 29.52 56.61
N ASP A 110 -13.50 28.24 56.90
CA ASP A 110 -13.46 27.68 58.26
C ASP A 110 -12.10 27.83 58.98
N GLY A 111 -11.01 27.96 58.22
CA GLY A 111 -9.64 28.09 58.75
C GLY A 111 -9.10 29.52 58.84
N ILE A 112 -9.78 30.51 58.24
CA ILE A 112 -9.18 31.83 57.99
C ILE A 112 -8.88 32.63 59.27
N ALA A 113 -9.67 32.42 60.33
CA ALA A 113 -9.49 33.04 61.65
C ALA A 113 -8.25 32.52 62.41
N ASP A 114 -7.77 31.31 62.09
CA ASP A 114 -6.52 30.73 62.62
C ASP A 114 -5.34 30.90 61.62
N GLY A 115 -5.56 31.66 60.55
CA GLY A 115 -4.56 31.93 59.51
C GLY A 115 -4.32 30.75 58.56
N ASN A 116 -5.27 29.82 58.42
CA ASN A 116 -5.26 28.78 57.38
C ASN A 116 -6.03 29.28 56.15
N ILE A 117 -5.35 29.34 55.01
CA ILE A 117 -5.75 30.11 53.82
C ILE A 117 -5.77 29.15 52.63
N ALA A 118 -6.54 28.08 52.77
CA ALA A 118 -6.56 26.98 51.82
C ALA A 118 -7.51 27.25 50.64
N LEU A 119 -7.02 27.08 49.40
CA LEU A 119 -7.81 27.25 48.19
C LEU A 119 -8.26 25.90 47.63
N ARG A 120 -9.57 25.66 47.53
CA ARG A 120 -10.11 24.53 46.76
C ARG A 120 -10.18 24.91 45.27
N ILE A 121 -9.73 24.01 44.40
CA ILE A 121 -9.88 24.09 42.95
C ILE A 121 -10.66 22.87 42.45
N TYR A 122 -11.74 23.11 41.75
CA TYR A 122 -12.67 22.11 41.19
C TYR A 122 -12.34 21.73 39.74
N ARG A 123 -12.58 20.45 39.41
CA ARG A 123 -12.40 19.88 38.06
C ARG A 123 -10.99 20.13 37.51
N ILE A 124 -9.97 19.59 38.16
CA ILE A 124 -8.56 19.76 37.76
C ILE A 124 -8.32 19.24 36.34
N THR A 125 -7.53 19.97 35.57
CA THR A 125 -7.13 19.65 34.20
C THR A 125 -5.60 19.58 34.10
N PRO A 126 -5.04 18.88 33.10
CA PRO A 126 -3.62 18.96 32.76
C PRO A 126 -3.03 20.38 32.67
N ALA A 127 -3.85 21.35 32.22
CA ALA A 127 -3.44 22.75 32.11
C ALA A 127 -3.30 23.46 33.48
N ASP A 128 -3.76 22.85 34.58
CA ASP A 128 -3.60 23.35 35.95
C ASP A 128 -2.24 22.96 36.58
N GLU A 129 -1.41 22.16 35.92
CA GLU A 129 -0.05 21.88 36.34
C GLU A 129 0.83 23.14 36.34
N GLY A 130 1.65 23.31 37.37
CA GLY A 130 2.63 24.39 37.47
C GLY A 130 2.75 24.99 38.86
N HIS A 131 3.30 26.20 38.90
CA HIS A 131 3.53 26.94 40.14
C HIS A 131 2.36 27.86 40.49
N TYR A 132 2.08 27.95 41.78
CA TYR A 132 1.03 28.77 42.36
C TYR A 132 1.65 29.59 43.49
N SER A 133 1.34 30.88 43.53
CA SER A 133 1.68 31.76 44.64
C SER A 133 0.45 32.03 45.50
N CYS A 134 0.64 31.87 46.82
CA CYS A 134 -0.27 32.31 47.87
C CYS A 134 0.30 33.59 48.47
N PHE A 135 -0.29 34.73 48.12
CA PHE A 135 0.09 36.06 48.61
C PHE A 135 -0.92 36.58 49.62
N ILE A 136 -0.44 37.11 50.74
CA ILE A 136 -1.28 37.73 51.77
C ILE A 136 -0.74 39.11 52.11
N GLN A 137 -1.64 40.10 52.16
CA GLN A 137 -1.30 41.48 52.48
C GLN A 137 -2.24 42.05 53.55
N SER A 138 -1.63 42.56 54.62
CA SER A 138 -2.25 43.44 55.62
C SER A 138 -2.03 44.92 55.26
N SER A 139 -2.52 45.83 56.10
CA SER A 139 -2.32 47.28 55.94
C SER A 139 -0.85 47.73 55.96
N THR A 140 0.06 46.96 56.58
CA THR A 140 1.46 47.37 56.82
C THR A 140 2.50 46.36 56.36
N PHE A 141 2.09 45.13 56.06
CA PHE A 141 3.01 44.02 55.77
C PHE A 141 2.39 43.04 54.76
N TYR A 142 3.22 42.46 53.89
CA TYR A 142 2.83 41.40 52.97
C TYR A 142 3.80 40.21 53.06
N GLY A 143 3.30 39.01 52.77
CA GLY A 143 4.11 37.81 52.64
C GLY A 143 3.59 36.90 51.54
N GLU A 144 4.42 35.95 51.12
CA GLU A 144 4.11 35.03 50.02
C GLU A 144 4.72 33.65 50.28
N ALA A 145 4.01 32.61 49.85
CA ALA A 145 4.57 31.28 49.65
C ALA A 145 4.25 30.78 48.24
N MET A 146 5.23 30.14 47.60
CA MET A 146 5.06 29.43 46.34
C MET A 146 4.88 27.93 46.60
N LEU A 147 4.03 27.27 45.82
CA LEU A 147 3.89 25.82 45.78
C LEU A 147 3.85 25.29 44.35
N GLU A 148 4.19 24.02 44.18
CA GLU A 148 4.09 23.33 42.89
C GLU A 148 2.93 22.32 42.90
N LEU A 149 2.03 22.46 41.92
CA LEU A 149 0.96 21.52 41.66
C LEU A 149 1.34 20.62 40.48
N LYS A 150 1.37 19.31 40.73
CA LYS A 150 1.48 18.26 39.70
C LYS A 150 0.10 17.67 39.44
N VAL A 151 -0.22 17.40 38.18
CA VAL A 151 -1.50 16.76 37.80
C VAL A 151 -1.24 15.29 37.42
N ALA A 152 -2.16 14.39 37.76
CA ALA A 152 -2.10 13.01 37.31
C ALA A 152 -3.47 12.46 36.88
N GLY A 153 -3.47 11.62 35.85
CA GLY A 153 -4.64 10.88 35.38
C GLY A 153 -4.42 9.38 35.53
N PHE A 154 -5.31 8.70 36.27
CA PHE A 154 -5.25 7.25 36.50
C PHE A 154 -5.65 6.40 35.28
N GLY A 155 -6.25 7.02 34.27
CA GLY A 155 -6.82 6.34 33.11
C GLY A 155 -7.98 5.37 33.41
N SER A 156 -8.60 4.91 32.33
CA SER A 156 -9.54 3.80 32.34
C SER A 156 -8.82 2.46 32.50
N ASP A 157 -9.54 1.42 32.90
CA ASP A 157 -8.99 0.06 32.89
C ASP A 157 -8.70 -0.37 31.43
N PRO A 158 -7.57 -1.05 31.14
CA PRO A 158 -7.20 -1.35 29.76
C PRO A 158 -8.19 -2.33 29.12
N ARG A 159 -8.61 -2.02 27.90
CA ARG A 159 -9.62 -2.79 27.15
C ARG A 159 -8.94 -3.57 26.05
N ILE A 160 -9.07 -4.89 26.09
CA ILE A 160 -8.52 -5.76 25.05
C ILE A 160 -9.57 -5.99 23.95
N LEU A 161 -9.13 -5.81 22.71
CA LEU A 161 -9.88 -5.99 21.47
C LEU A 161 -9.13 -7.02 20.61
N VAL A 162 -9.87 -7.97 20.03
CA VAL A 162 -9.33 -8.98 19.10
C VAL A 162 -9.86 -8.64 17.71
N GLU A 163 -8.99 -8.11 16.84
CA GLU A 163 -9.43 -7.55 15.55
C GLU A 163 -9.50 -8.58 14.43
N GLY A 164 -8.66 -9.62 14.45
CA GLY A 164 -8.65 -10.67 13.43
C GLY A 164 -7.28 -11.28 13.18
N TYR A 165 -7.10 -11.85 11.99
CA TYR A 165 -5.85 -12.52 11.59
C TYR A 165 -4.89 -11.55 10.91
N GLN A 166 -3.63 -11.53 11.36
CA GLN A 166 -2.54 -10.75 10.77
C GLN A 166 -1.22 -11.53 10.91
N ASP A 167 -0.36 -11.51 9.88
CA ASP A 167 1.00 -12.07 9.90
C ASP A 167 1.12 -13.52 10.39
N GLY A 168 0.10 -14.34 10.12
CA GLY A 168 0.02 -15.75 10.54
C GLY A 168 -0.45 -15.97 11.98
N GLY A 169 -0.70 -14.89 12.73
CA GLY A 169 -1.22 -14.90 14.10
C GLY A 169 -2.56 -14.18 14.24
N ILE A 170 -2.91 -13.84 15.47
CA ILE A 170 -4.10 -13.06 15.82
C ILE A 170 -3.68 -11.67 16.30
N ARG A 171 -4.22 -10.61 15.69
CA ARG A 171 -3.97 -9.24 16.12
C ARG A 171 -4.79 -8.94 17.37
N VAL A 172 -4.08 -8.69 18.47
CA VAL A 172 -4.63 -8.27 19.75
C VAL A 172 -4.27 -6.82 19.98
N VAL A 173 -5.22 -6.03 20.44
CA VAL A 173 -5.10 -4.60 20.69
C VAL A 173 -5.50 -4.33 22.13
N CYS A 174 -4.74 -3.47 22.81
CA CYS A 174 -5.09 -2.93 24.12
C CYS A 174 -5.28 -1.42 23.99
N GLU A 175 -6.44 -0.92 24.42
CA GLU A 175 -6.81 0.49 24.43
C GLU A 175 -7.02 1.00 25.87
N SER A 176 -6.53 2.20 26.18
CA SER A 176 -6.90 2.90 27.42
C SER A 176 -6.82 4.42 27.25
N ALA A 177 -7.62 5.16 28.02
CA ALA A 177 -7.74 6.61 27.90
C ALA A 177 -7.80 7.32 29.26
N GLY A 178 -7.50 8.63 29.29
CA GLY A 178 -7.59 9.45 30.51
C GLY A 178 -6.31 9.50 31.35
N TRP A 179 -5.14 9.26 30.73
CA TRP A 179 -3.85 9.26 31.41
C TRP A 179 -3.21 10.64 31.43
N TYR A 180 -2.52 10.98 32.53
CA TYR A 180 -1.62 12.14 32.57
C TYR A 180 -0.53 11.92 33.65
N PRO A 181 0.76 12.22 33.40
CA PRO A 181 1.37 12.55 32.11
C PRO A 181 1.28 11.37 31.11
N GLU A 182 2.09 11.37 30.05
CA GLU A 182 2.10 10.27 29.07
C GLU A 182 2.29 8.91 29.78
N PRO A 183 1.44 7.90 29.50
CA PRO A 183 1.55 6.60 30.15
C PRO A 183 2.62 5.73 29.49
N GLU A 184 3.23 4.86 30.30
CA GLU A 184 4.06 3.76 29.82
C GLU A 184 3.17 2.53 29.60
N ALA A 185 3.36 1.81 28.48
CA ALA A 185 2.47 0.72 28.10
C ALA A 185 3.25 -0.44 27.50
N GLN A 186 2.95 -1.65 27.94
CA GLN A 186 3.72 -2.85 27.59
C GLN A 186 2.87 -4.12 27.68
N TRP A 187 3.17 -5.08 26.81
CA TRP A 187 2.66 -6.44 26.92
C TRP A 187 3.61 -7.27 27.79
N ARG A 188 3.06 -8.10 28.66
CA ARG A 188 3.79 -9.14 29.39
C ARG A 188 3.13 -10.50 29.15
N ASP A 189 3.92 -11.57 29.20
CA ASP A 189 3.41 -12.94 29.31
C ASP A 189 3.09 -13.31 30.77
N HIS A 190 2.56 -14.51 31.00
CA HIS A 190 2.28 -15.06 32.33
C HIS A 190 3.51 -15.22 33.27
N HIS A 191 4.74 -15.21 32.74
CA HIS A 191 5.96 -15.17 33.56
C HIS A 191 6.42 -13.73 33.90
N GLY A 192 5.70 -12.72 33.40
CA GLY A 192 6.08 -11.30 33.52
C GLY A 192 7.14 -10.87 32.51
N GLN A 193 7.48 -11.70 31.51
CA GLN A 193 8.45 -11.35 30.47
C GLN A 193 7.86 -10.30 29.52
N LEU A 194 8.63 -9.25 29.23
CA LEU A 194 8.24 -8.19 28.30
C LEU A 194 8.13 -8.73 26.87
N LEU A 195 7.00 -8.44 26.23
CA LEU A 195 6.72 -8.80 24.84
C LEU A 195 6.74 -7.54 23.96
N ALA A 196 7.30 -7.65 22.75
CA ALA A 196 7.40 -6.53 21.83
C ALA A 196 6.03 -6.20 21.18
N SER A 197 5.59 -4.96 21.32
CA SER A 197 4.42 -4.43 20.62
C SER A 197 4.67 -4.34 19.10
N SER A 198 3.69 -4.75 18.30
CA SER A 198 3.73 -4.60 16.84
C SER A 198 3.36 -3.19 16.36
N SER A 199 2.61 -2.44 17.16
CA SER A 199 2.41 -1.00 17.00
C SER A 199 2.07 -0.34 18.33
N GLU A 200 2.38 0.94 18.46
CA GLU A 200 1.99 1.81 19.55
C GLU A 200 1.46 3.12 18.96
N THR A 201 0.40 3.66 19.53
CA THR A 201 -0.16 4.96 19.16
C THR A 201 -0.63 5.68 20.41
N LYS A 202 -0.26 6.95 20.53
CA LYS A 202 -0.64 7.83 21.63
C LYS A 202 -1.14 9.14 21.06
N SER A 203 -2.25 9.63 21.61
CA SER A 203 -2.87 10.90 21.22
C SER A 203 -3.37 11.63 22.47
N LYS A 204 -3.71 12.91 22.33
CA LYS A 204 -4.32 13.72 23.41
C LYS A 204 -5.77 14.03 23.07
N ASP A 205 -6.64 13.95 24.06
CA ASP A 205 -8.03 14.40 23.97
C ASP A 205 -8.14 15.93 24.07
N ALA A 206 -9.37 16.44 23.96
CA ALA A 206 -9.65 17.87 24.07
C ALA A 206 -9.32 18.48 25.46
N ASN A 207 -9.17 17.64 26.49
CA ASN A 207 -8.80 18.04 27.85
C ASN A 207 -7.27 17.95 28.10
N GLY A 208 -6.49 17.48 27.12
CA GLY A 208 -5.05 17.26 27.24
C GLY A 208 -4.65 15.95 27.92
N LEU A 209 -5.60 15.05 28.18
CA LEU A 209 -5.37 13.70 28.68
C LEU A 209 -4.96 12.78 27.54
N PHE A 210 -4.10 11.79 27.82
CA PHE A 210 -3.64 10.84 26.83
C PHE A 210 -4.61 9.67 26.65
N GLN A 211 -4.84 9.31 25.38
CA GLN A 211 -5.40 8.03 24.93
C GLN A 211 -4.27 7.25 24.24
N MET A 212 -4.21 5.95 24.53
CA MET A 212 -3.20 5.04 24.02
C MET A 212 -3.81 3.78 23.42
N GLN A 213 -3.09 3.21 22.46
CA GLN A 213 -3.39 1.94 21.83
C GLN A 213 -2.06 1.21 21.56
N ILE A 214 -1.90 0.01 22.10
CA ILE A 214 -0.79 -0.89 21.75
C ILE A 214 -1.33 -2.17 21.11
N SER A 215 -0.63 -2.72 20.13
CA SER A 215 -0.99 -4.00 19.51
C SER A 215 0.12 -5.03 19.62
N ILE A 216 -0.25 -6.29 19.58
CA ILE A 216 0.67 -7.43 19.43
C ILE A 216 0.03 -8.47 18.50
N VAL A 217 0.86 -9.21 17.76
CA VAL A 217 0.40 -10.40 17.03
C VAL A 217 0.68 -11.62 17.90
N ALA A 218 -0.38 -12.26 18.39
CA ALA A 218 -0.30 -13.51 19.12
C ALA A 218 0.01 -14.65 18.13
N ILE A 219 1.00 -15.49 18.44
CA ILE A 219 1.43 -16.63 17.62
C ILE A 219 1.22 -17.93 18.42
N GLU A 220 0.82 -19.01 17.75
CA GLU A 220 0.57 -20.33 18.35
C GLU A 220 1.80 -20.78 19.16
N ASN A 221 1.58 -21.19 20.42
CA ASN A 221 2.58 -21.65 21.40
C ASN A 221 3.54 -20.61 22.01
N SER A 222 3.62 -19.37 21.50
CA SER A 222 4.49 -18.33 22.11
C SER A 222 3.72 -17.42 23.07
N ASN A 223 2.58 -16.88 22.62
CA ASN A 223 1.91 -15.74 23.24
C ASN A 223 0.45 -16.10 23.59
N ARG A 224 0.24 -17.15 24.40
CA ARG A 224 -1.10 -17.67 24.73
C ARG A 224 -1.82 -16.87 25.81
N ASP A 225 -1.06 -16.35 26.76
CA ASP A 225 -1.51 -15.52 27.87
C ASP A 225 -0.86 -14.15 27.72
N LEU A 226 -1.68 -13.12 27.57
CA LEU A 226 -1.27 -11.77 27.21
C LEU A 226 -1.88 -10.77 28.20
N SER A 227 -1.03 -10.23 29.06
CA SER A 227 -1.38 -9.11 29.93
C SER A 227 -0.90 -7.79 29.35
N CYS A 228 -1.83 -6.86 29.15
CA CYS A 228 -1.54 -5.46 28.86
C CYS A 228 -1.38 -4.69 30.18
N PHE A 229 -0.21 -4.12 30.39
CA PHE A 229 0.09 -3.25 31.53
C PHE A 229 0.19 -1.80 31.05
N VAL A 230 -0.50 -0.90 31.74
CA VAL A 230 -0.42 0.55 31.53
C VAL A 230 -0.10 1.24 32.84
N THR A 231 1.01 1.98 32.88
CA THR A 231 1.59 2.56 34.10
C THR A 231 1.60 4.08 34.04
N ASN A 232 1.20 4.72 35.13
CA ASN A 232 1.40 6.15 35.34
C ASN A 232 2.76 6.39 36.01
N PRO A 233 3.76 6.98 35.32
CA PRO A 233 5.12 7.12 35.83
C PRO A 233 5.27 8.16 36.97
N ARG A 234 4.20 8.92 37.26
CA ARG A 234 4.18 9.89 38.36
C ARG A 234 3.56 9.33 39.64
N LEU A 235 2.60 8.42 39.50
CA LEU A 235 1.90 7.80 40.63
C LEU A 235 2.49 6.43 40.99
N ASN A 236 3.34 5.86 40.13
CA ASN A 236 3.84 4.48 40.23
C ASN A 236 2.69 3.47 40.42
N GLN A 237 1.58 3.71 39.72
CA GLN A 237 0.44 2.79 39.67
C GLN A 237 0.31 2.22 38.26
N GLU A 238 0.20 0.90 38.19
CA GLU A 238 -0.09 0.15 36.97
C GLU A 238 -1.53 -0.35 36.98
N LYS A 239 -2.13 -0.46 35.79
CA LYS A 239 -3.38 -1.17 35.53
C LYS A 239 -3.11 -2.31 34.56
N GLU A 240 -3.67 -3.46 34.87
CA GLU A 240 -3.54 -4.68 34.08
C GLU A 240 -4.89 -5.06 33.43
N SER A 241 -4.81 -5.69 32.27
CA SER A 241 -5.92 -6.41 31.64
C SER A 241 -5.35 -7.62 30.91
N THR A 242 -5.95 -8.80 31.07
CA THR A 242 -5.38 -10.08 30.61
C THR A 242 -6.32 -10.79 29.66
N ILE A 243 -5.78 -11.40 28.60
CA ILE A 243 -6.51 -12.27 27.68
C ILE A 243 -5.80 -13.60 27.50
N TYR A 244 -6.58 -14.69 27.55
CA TYR A 244 -6.13 -16.03 27.22
C TYR A 244 -6.68 -16.47 25.86
N ILE A 245 -5.80 -16.82 24.93
CA ILE A 245 -6.17 -17.23 23.56
C ILE A 245 -5.97 -18.74 23.41
N THR A 246 -7.09 -19.47 23.25
CA THR A 246 -7.04 -20.93 23.06
C THR A 246 -6.54 -21.31 21.66
N ASP A 247 -5.79 -22.42 21.57
CA ASP A 247 -5.21 -22.97 20.32
C ASP A 247 -6.22 -23.17 19.17
N VAL A 248 -7.53 -23.25 19.46
CA VAL A 248 -8.61 -23.43 18.48
C VAL A 248 -8.74 -22.23 17.53
N PHE A 249 -8.37 -21.02 17.96
CA PHE A 249 -8.56 -19.80 17.16
C PHE A 249 -7.44 -19.53 16.16
N PHE A 250 -6.26 -20.16 16.27
CA PHE A 250 -5.15 -19.90 15.35
C PHE A 250 -5.41 -20.50 13.96
N PRO A 251 -5.00 -19.80 12.87
CA PRO A 251 -5.33 -20.20 11.50
C PRO A 251 -4.49 -21.41 11.06
N ARG A 252 -5.01 -22.62 11.28
CA ARG A 252 -4.34 -23.86 10.87
C ARG A 252 -4.49 -24.10 9.37
N VAL A 253 -3.36 -24.08 8.65
CA VAL A 253 -3.33 -24.52 7.24
C VAL A 253 -3.76 -25.99 7.18
N SER A 254 -4.93 -26.24 6.58
CA SER A 254 -5.48 -27.60 6.50
C SER A 254 -4.52 -28.52 5.76
N ARG A 255 -4.08 -29.59 6.43
CA ARG A 255 -3.16 -30.59 5.85
C ARG A 255 -3.70 -31.15 4.52
N TRP A 256 -5.02 -31.30 4.41
CA TRP A 256 -5.67 -31.75 3.19
C TRP A 256 -5.56 -30.75 2.03
N MET A 257 -5.60 -29.43 2.30
CA MET A 257 -5.34 -28.43 1.25
C MET A 257 -3.90 -28.51 0.75
N VAL A 258 -2.92 -28.70 1.64
CA VAL A 258 -1.51 -28.90 1.25
C VAL A 258 -1.37 -30.16 0.40
N SER A 259 -1.97 -31.28 0.82
CA SER A 259 -1.99 -32.52 0.03
C SER A 259 -2.65 -32.33 -1.34
N LEU A 260 -3.78 -31.62 -1.42
CA LEU A 260 -4.49 -31.34 -2.66
C LEU A 260 -3.63 -30.52 -3.63
N TRP A 261 -2.95 -29.46 -3.17
CA TRP A 261 -2.05 -28.67 -4.01
C TRP A 261 -0.85 -29.47 -4.51
N VAL A 262 -0.26 -30.34 -3.67
CA VAL A 262 0.82 -31.25 -4.09
C VAL A 262 0.33 -32.26 -5.14
N ILE A 263 -0.86 -32.84 -4.96
CA ILE A 263 -1.47 -33.77 -5.91
C ILE A 263 -1.75 -33.07 -7.25
N LEU A 264 -2.32 -31.86 -7.24
CA LEU A 264 -2.57 -31.08 -8.46
C LEU A 264 -1.26 -30.72 -9.19
N ALA A 265 -0.19 -30.37 -8.48
CA ALA A 265 1.12 -30.10 -9.08
C ALA A 265 1.71 -31.36 -9.76
N LEU A 266 1.64 -32.52 -9.10
CA LEU A 266 2.09 -33.80 -9.66
C LEU A 266 1.26 -34.22 -10.89
N LEU A 267 -0.06 -34.07 -10.83
CA LEU A 267 -0.95 -34.32 -11.97
C LEU A 267 -0.64 -33.39 -13.13
N GLY A 268 -0.44 -32.09 -12.87
CA GLY A 268 -0.01 -31.12 -13.86
C GLY A 268 1.28 -31.54 -14.56
N PHE A 269 2.30 -31.96 -13.79
CA PHE A 269 3.59 -32.38 -14.33
C PHE A 269 3.53 -33.64 -15.21
N LEU A 270 2.55 -34.53 -15.00
CA LEU A 270 2.33 -35.72 -15.84
C LEU A 270 1.44 -35.43 -17.06
N ILE A 271 0.42 -34.60 -16.90
CA ILE A 271 -0.59 -34.34 -17.93
C ILE A 271 -0.07 -33.36 -19.00
N PHE A 272 0.68 -32.31 -18.61
CA PHE A 272 1.17 -31.30 -19.56
C PHE A 272 2.09 -31.89 -20.66
N PRO A 273 3.10 -32.73 -20.33
CA PRO A 273 3.94 -33.38 -21.35
C PRO A 273 3.16 -34.35 -22.23
N ALA A 274 2.18 -35.07 -21.68
CA ALA A 274 1.33 -35.97 -22.44
C ALA A 274 0.47 -35.20 -23.46
N ILE A 275 -0.22 -34.13 -23.03
CA ILE A 275 -1.00 -33.25 -23.93
C ILE A 275 -0.11 -32.66 -25.02
N TYR A 276 1.08 -32.14 -24.66
CA TYR A 276 2.03 -31.59 -25.62
C TYR A 276 2.50 -32.64 -26.66
N TYR A 277 2.81 -33.86 -26.21
CA TYR A 277 3.19 -34.96 -27.11
C TYR A 277 2.05 -35.35 -28.06
N PHE A 278 0.82 -35.52 -27.55
CA PHE A 278 -0.33 -35.84 -28.38
C PHE A 278 -0.67 -34.72 -29.38
N TRP A 279 -0.60 -33.46 -28.96
CA TRP A 279 -0.81 -32.29 -29.83
C TRP A 279 0.24 -32.23 -30.95
N LYS A 280 1.54 -32.36 -30.61
CA LYS A 280 2.63 -32.39 -31.60
C LYS A 280 2.47 -33.55 -32.59
N LYS A 281 2.07 -34.74 -32.12
CA LYS A 281 1.81 -35.92 -32.96
C LYS A 281 0.60 -35.74 -33.88
N HIS A 282 -0.46 -35.08 -33.42
CA HIS A 282 -1.62 -34.74 -34.25
C HIS A 282 -1.25 -33.72 -35.34
N LYS A 283 -0.47 -32.69 -35.00
CA LYS A 283 -0.05 -31.66 -35.95
C LYS A 283 0.77 -32.23 -37.11
N ALA A 284 1.81 -33.01 -36.82
CA ALA A 284 2.66 -33.63 -37.84
C ALA A 284 1.86 -34.52 -38.82
N LYS A 285 0.81 -35.20 -38.33
CA LYS A 285 -0.07 -36.02 -39.16
C LYS A 285 -1.00 -35.18 -40.07
N GLY A 286 -1.35 -33.96 -39.65
CA GLY A 286 -2.17 -33.04 -40.45
C GLY A 286 -1.43 -32.52 -41.68
N TRP A 287 -0.21 -32.01 -41.50
CA TRP A 287 0.63 -31.46 -42.57
C TRP A 287 0.97 -32.50 -43.66
N SER A 288 1.39 -33.71 -43.25
CA SER A 288 1.68 -34.80 -44.19
C SER A 288 0.48 -35.22 -45.04
N ASN A 289 -0.75 -35.01 -44.58
CA ASN A 289 -1.96 -35.33 -45.33
C ASN A 289 -2.33 -34.28 -46.39
N VAL A 290 -1.74 -33.07 -46.37
CA VAL A 290 -2.03 -32.04 -47.39
C VAL A 290 -1.20 -32.30 -48.65
N ARG A 291 0.10 -32.58 -48.47
CA ARG A 291 1.04 -32.82 -49.58
C ARG A 291 0.73 -34.04 -50.45
N GLN A 292 -0.08 -34.99 -49.98
CA GLN A 292 -0.52 -36.13 -50.81
C GLN A 292 -1.41 -35.72 -52.00
N TYR A 293 -1.94 -34.49 -51.98
CA TYR A 293 -2.80 -33.94 -53.04
C TYR A 293 -2.04 -33.04 -54.03
N ALA A 294 -0.70 -33.16 -54.10
CA ALA A 294 0.13 -32.31 -54.95
C ALA A 294 -0.21 -32.46 -56.45
N VAL A 295 -0.37 -31.32 -57.14
CA VAL A 295 -0.66 -31.24 -58.59
C VAL A 295 0.34 -30.33 -59.30
N ASP A 296 0.59 -30.60 -60.59
CA ASP A 296 1.60 -29.88 -61.38
C ASP A 296 0.99 -28.74 -62.22
N VAL A 297 0.83 -27.57 -61.61
CA VAL A 297 0.21 -26.41 -62.26
C VAL A 297 1.05 -25.88 -63.44
N THR A 298 0.42 -25.49 -64.54
CA THR A 298 1.06 -24.71 -65.62
C THR A 298 0.25 -23.46 -65.88
N LEU A 299 0.89 -22.38 -66.36
CA LEU A 299 0.21 -21.11 -66.66
C LEU A 299 -0.41 -21.11 -68.06
N ASP A 300 -1.55 -20.43 -68.24
CA ASP A 300 -2.24 -20.34 -69.53
C ASP A 300 -1.87 -19.06 -70.31
N PRO A 301 -1.13 -19.15 -71.44
CA PRO A 301 -0.82 -18.01 -72.30
C PRO A 301 -2.05 -17.33 -72.90
N ASP A 302 -3.20 -18.02 -72.97
CA ASP A 302 -4.45 -17.47 -73.49
C ASP A 302 -5.11 -16.48 -72.50
N THR A 303 -4.77 -16.58 -71.22
CA THR A 303 -5.32 -15.68 -70.19
C THR A 303 -4.40 -14.51 -69.87
N ALA A 304 -3.09 -14.70 -70.01
CA ALA A 304 -2.06 -13.76 -69.55
C ALA A 304 -2.23 -12.33 -70.11
N TYR A 305 -2.18 -11.34 -69.22
CA TYR A 305 -2.12 -9.92 -69.59
C TYR A 305 -0.96 -9.61 -70.58
N PRO A 306 -1.11 -8.73 -71.59
CA PRO A 306 -0.13 -8.54 -72.67
C PRO A 306 1.31 -8.21 -72.27
N HIS A 307 1.54 -7.65 -71.07
CA HIS A 307 2.89 -7.37 -70.56
C HIS A 307 3.53 -8.55 -69.81
N LEU A 308 2.83 -9.67 -69.65
CA LEU A 308 3.36 -10.86 -69.01
C LEU A 308 4.11 -11.73 -70.02
N VAL A 309 5.32 -12.12 -69.63
CA VAL A 309 6.15 -13.09 -70.33
C VAL A 309 6.17 -14.35 -69.50
N LEU A 310 5.64 -15.43 -70.08
CA LEU A 310 5.69 -16.77 -69.51
C LEU A 310 6.99 -17.44 -69.97
N SER A 311 7.59 -18.25 -69.10
CA SER A 311 8.68 -19.15 -69.49
C SER A 311 8.21 -20.25 -70.44
N GLU A 312 9.14 -20.88 -71.15
CA GLU A 312 8.86 -21.95 -72.14
C GLU A 312 8.16 -23.16 -71.51
N ASP A 313 8.53 -23.52 -70.28
CA ASP A 313 7.90 -24.56 -69.46
C ASP A 313 6.55 -24.15 -68.85
N ARG A 314 6.13 -22.89 -69.03
CA ARG A 314 4.94 -22.26 -68.43
C ARG A 314 4.89 -22.32 -66.89
N LYS A 315 6.03 -22.45 -66.22
CA LYS A 315 6.15 -22.49 -64.75
C LYS A 315 6.50 -21.14 -64.12
N SER A 316 6.96 -20.16 -64.90
CA SER A 316 7.35 -18.85 -64.39
C SER A 316 6.65 -17.74 -65.18
N VAL A 317 6.41 -16.61 -64.51
CA VAL A 317 5.83 -15.42 -65.14
C VAL A 317 6.51 -14.15 -64.64
N GLU A 318 6.87 -13.30 -65.59
CA GLU A 318 7.54 -12.04 -65.37
C GLU A 318 6.74 -10.91 -66.04
N TRP A 319 6.54 -9.80 -65.34
CA TRP A 319 6.03 -8.58 -65.95
C TRP A 319 7.16 -7.84 -66.67
N ARG A 320 6.94 -7.37 -67.90
CA ARG A 320 7.90 -6.54 -68.64
C ARG A 320 7.28 -5.22 -69.12
N PRO A 321 8.05 -4.11 -69.18
CA PRO A 321 7.56 -2.82 -69.65
C PRO A 321 7.06 -2.84 -71.10
N GLN A 322 7.61 -3.73 -71.94
CA GLN A 322 7.27 -3.83 -73.35
C GLN A 322 5.90 -4.49 -73.55
N HIS A 323 4.98 -3.78 -74.19
CA HIS A 323 3.70 -4.33 -74.63
C HIS A 323 3.94 -5.38 -75.72
N ARG A 324 3.32 -6.56 -75.60
CA ARG A 324 3.34 -7.58 -76.65
C ARG A 324 2.14 -7.41 -77.56
N ASP A 325 2.37 -7.45 -78.86
CA ASP A 325 1.30 -7.52 -79.85
C ASP A 325 0.69 -8.93 -79.85
N VAL A 326 -0.32 -9.12 -78.99
CA VAL A 326 -1.06 -10.38 -78.83
C VAL A 326 -2.55 -10.14 -79.07
N PRO A 327 -3.28 -11.05 -79.73
CA PRO A 327 -4.70 -10.86 -79.97
C PRO A 327 -5.48 -10.72 -78.66
N ASP A 328 -6.39 -9.74 -78.63
CA ASP A 328 -7.31 -9.55 -77.52
C ASP A 328 -8.62 -10.32 -77.76
N TYR A 329 -8.77 -11.44 -77.07
CA TYR A 329 -9.97 -12.30 -77.10
C TYR A 329 -10.55 -12.43 -75.68
N PRO A 330 -11.81 -12.90 -75.54
CA PRO A 330 -12.52 -12.86 -74.25
C PRO A 330 -11.83 -13.56 -73.08
N LYS A 331 -10.94 -14.54 -73.34
CA LYS A 331 -10.20 -15.27 -72.29
C LYS A 331 -9.03 -14.49 -71.68
N ARG A 332 -8.51 -13.46 -72.36
CA ARG A 332 -7.31 -12.69 -71.97
C ARG A 332 -7.64 -11.54 -71.00
N PHE A 333 -6.81 -11.32 -69.98
CA PHE A 333 -6.90 -10.11 -69.15
C PHE A 333 -6.38 -8.87 -69.88
N ASP A 334 -7.11 -7.75 -69.82
CA ASP A 334 -6.83 -6.52 -70.59
C ASP A 334 -6.33 -5.32 -69.76
N CYS A 335 -6.58 -5.30 -68.44
CA CYS A 335 -6.37 -4.14 -67.57
C CYS A 335 -5.54 -4.45 -66.31
N VAL A 336 -5.61 -5.69 -65.82
CA VAL A 336 -4.89 -6.16 -64.63
C VAL A 336 -3.80 -7.16 -65.01
N THR A 337 -2.69 -7.19 -64.27
CA THR A 337 -1.54 -8.06 -64.53
C THR A 337 -1.76 -9.51 -64.07
N CYS A 338 -2.89 -10.09 -64.47
CA CYS A 338 -3.32 -11.42 -64.09
C CYS A 338 -2.99 -12.50 -65.15
N VAL A 339 -2.88 -13.73 -64.66
CA VAL A 339 -2.82 -14.96 -65.45
C VAL A 339 -3.47 -16.10 -64.65
N LEU A 340 -4.13 -17.04 -65.32
CA LEU A 340 -4.67 -18.26 -64.71
C LEU A 340 -3.76 -19.46 -64.97
N GLY A 341 -3.94 -20.50 -64.17
CA GLY A 341 -3.49 -21.84 -64.53
C GLY A 341 -4.22 -22.37 -65.77
N TYR A 342 -3.57 -23.23 -66.54
CA TYR A 342 -4.11 -23.92 -67.70
C TYR A 342 -5.08 -25.05 -67.29
N GLU A 343 -4.73 -25.77 -66.23
CA GLU A 343 -5.61 -26.76 -65.61
C GLU A 343 -6.54 -26.08 -64.60
N GLY A 344 -7.83 -26.45 -64.66
CA GLY A 344 -8.85 -25.99 -63.73
C GLY A 344 -9.68 -27.14 -63.21
N PHE A 345 -10.02 -27.07 -61.92
CA PHE A 345 -10.58 -28.16 -61.12
C PHE A 345 -12.09 -28.01 -60.96
N ILE A 346 -12.82 -29.13 -61.05
CA ILE A 346 -14.28 -29.22 -60.86
C ILE A 346 -14.70 -30.14 -59.71
N SER A 347 -13.72 -30.76 -59.05
CA SER A 347 -13.89 -31.76 -58.00
C SER A 347 -12.53 -32.08 -57.38
N GLY A 348 -12.52 -32.61 -56.16
CA GLY A 348 -11.35 -33.15 -55.48
C GLY A 348 -10.55 -32.15 -54.65
N ARG A 349 -9.45 -32.66 -54.13
CA ARG A 349 -8.49 -31.92 -53.29
C ARG A 349 -7.18 -31.81 -54.04
N HIS A 350 -6.62 -30.60 -54.09
CA HIS A 350 -5.46 -30.24 -54.91
C HIS A 350 -4.52 -29.32 -54.11
N TYR A 351 -3.22 -29.50 -54.27
CA TYR A 351 -2.19 -28.73 -53.57
C TYR A 351 -1.07 -28.32 -54.54
N TRP A 352 -0.60 -27.08 -54.46
CA TRP A 352 0.58 -26.63 -55.19
C TRP A 352 1.39 -25.62 -54.39
N GLU A 353 2.69 -25.51 -54.68
CA GLU A 353 3.60 -24.57 -54.03
C GLU A 353 4.04 -23.49 -55.04
N ILE A 354 4.16 -22.25 -54.57
CA ILE A 354 4.56 -21.08 -55.36
C ILE A 354 5.74 -20.41 -54.67
N ASP A 355 6.76 -20.01 -55.44
CA ASP A 355 7.86 -19.17 -54.97
C ASP A 355 7.64 -17.73 -55.45
N VAL A 356 7.28 -16.86 -54.51
CA VAL A 356 7.09 -15.41 -54.73
C VAL A 356 8.41 -14.63 -54.64
N GLY A 357 9.53 -15.33 -54.41
CA GLY A 357 10.88 -14.79 -54.46
C GLY A 357 11.16 -13.76 -53.36
N GLY A 358 11.65 -12.60 -53.77
CA GLY A 358 11.83 -11.42 -52.91
C GLY A 358 11.05 -10.20 -53.41
N GLY A 359 10.02 -10.43 -54.23
CA GLY A 359 9.19 -9.38 -54.79
C GLY A 359 8.20 -8.82 -53.77
N THR A 360 7.99 -7.51 -53.76
CA THR A 360 7.16 -6.81 -52.76
C THR A 360 5.73 -6.51 -53.23
N THR A 361 5.32 -7.05 -54.39
CA THR A 361 3.95 -6.94 -54.91
C THR A 361 3.56 -8.16 -55.76
N TRP A 362 2.70 -9.02 -55.20
CA TRP A 362 2.20 -10.24 -55.83
C TRP A 362 0.85 -10.62 -55.23
N GLY A 363 0.03 -11.42 -55.94
CA GLY A 363 -1.17 -12.05 -55.40
C GLY A 363 -1.34 -13.47 -55.91
N VAL A 364 -1.76 -14.39 -55.05
CA VAL A 364 -1.89 -15.83 -55.38
C VAL A 364 -3.14 -16.43 -54.77
N GLY A 365 -3.80 -17.35 -55.47
CA GLY A 365 -5.06 -17.94 -55.02
C GLY A 365 -5.73 -18.85 -56.04
N VAL A 366 -7.05 -18.84 -56.03
CA VAL A 366 -7.90 -19.46 -57.06
C VAL A 366 -8.98 -18.49 -57.55
N ALA A 367 -9.39 -18.64 -58.81
CA ALA A 367 -10.47 -17.88 -59.43
C ALA A 367 -11.45 -18.80 -60.18
N LYS A 368 -12.73 -18.41 -60.24
CA LYS A 368 -13.77 -19.06 -61.04
C LYS A 368 -13.51 -18.96 -62.54
N GLU A 369 -14.01 -19.91 -63.33
CA GLU A 369 -13.99 -19.87 -64.79
C GLU A 369 -14.67 -18.59 -65.33
N SER A 370 -15.82 -18.22 -64.74
CA SER A 370 -16.59 -17.02 -65.06
C SER A 370 -16.00 -15.70 -64.58
N VAL A 371 -14.80 -15.68 -63.98
CA VAL A 371 -14.19 -14.44 -63.45
C VAL A 371 -14.11 -13.38 -64.55
N SER A 372 -14.47 -12.13 -64.24
CA SER A 372 -14.33 -11.03 -65.20
C SER A 372 -12.87 -10.89 -65.62
N ARG A 373 -12.65 -10.67 -66.91
CA ARG A 373 -11.30 -10.54 -67.52
C ARG A 373 -11.11 -9.22 -68.24
N LYS A 374 -12.14 -8.37 -68.27
CA LYS A 374 -12.17 -7.12 -69.04
C LYS A 374 -12.43 -5.92 -68.13
N GLY A 375 -11.66 -4.86 -68.31
CA GLY A 375 -11.72 -3.65 -67.50
C GLY A 375 -11.29 -3.86 -66.05
N TRP A 376 -11.76 -2.97 -65.17
CA TRP A 376 -11.40 -3.00 -63.75
C TRP A 376 -12.05 -4.19 -63.03
N ILE A 377 -11.26 -4.98 -62.30
CA ILE A 377 -11.69 -6.18 -61.57
C ILE A 377 -11.51 -5.96 -60.08
N HIS A 378 -12.54 -6.31 -59.29
CA HIS A 378 -12.48 -6.24 -57.83
C HIS A 378 -12.09 -7.62 -57.25
N PHE A 379 -10.91 -7.72 -56.64
CA PHE A 379 -10.42 -8.99 -56.12
C PHE A 379 -11.12 -9.37 -54.81
N SER A 380 -12.13 -10.25 -54.88
CA SER A 380 -12.87 -10.70 -53.71
C SER A 380 -13.62 -12.03 -53.95
N PRO A 381 -13.97 -12.78 -52.89
CA PRO A 381 -14.75 -14.01 -52.98
C PRO A 381 -16.10 -13.85 -53.71
N GLN A 382 -16.71 -12.68 -53.60
CA GLN A 382 -17.97 -12.29 -54.23
C GLN A 382 -17.85 -12.26 -55.76
N GLU A 383 -16.73 -11.76 -56.26
CA GLU A 383 -16.35 -11.77 -57.69
C GLU A 383 -15.68 -13.09 -58.12
N GLY A 384 -15.70 -14.11 -57.26
CA GLY A 384 -15.17 -15.43 -57.57
C GLY A 384 -13.66 -15.61 -57.43
N ILE A 385 -12.98 -14.74 -56.67
CA ILE A 385 -11.53 -14.80 -56.45
C ILE A 385 -11.23 -15.00 -54.96
N TRP A 386 -10.52 -16.08 -54.63
CA TRP A 386 -10.04 -16.38 -53.27
C TRP A 386 -8.52 -16.37 -53.27
N ALA A 387 -7.93 -15.23 -52.91
CA ALA A 387 -6.50 -15.00 -53.00
C ALA A 387 -5.96 -14.23 -51.79
N VAL A 388 -4.67 -14.41 -51.54
CA VAL A 388 -3.87 -13.57 -50.62
C VAL A 388 -2.86 -12.78 -51.45
N ASP A 389 -2.53 -11.58 -50.99
CA ASP A 389 -1.57 -10.71 -51.66
C ASP A 389 -0.51 -10.19 -50.70
N GLU A 390 0.60 -9.74 -51.28
CA GLU A 390 1.49 -8.78 -50.66
C GLU A 390 1.44 -7.50 -51.50
N CYS A 391 1.26 -6.35 -50.84
CA CYS A 391 1.37 -5.05 -51.48
C CYS A 391 2.18 -4.12 -50.58
N ARG A 392 3.29 -3.58 -51.12
CA ARG A 392 4.18 -2.63 -50.42
C ARG A 392 4.66 -3.12 -49.04
N GLY A 393 4.88 -4.43 -48.89
CA GLY A 393 5.33 -5.06 -47.64
C GLY A 393 4.23 -5.32 -46.60
N GLN A 394 2.95 -5.19 -46.97
CA GLN A 394 1.81 -5.66 -46.17
C GLN A 394 1.19 -6.88 -46.85
N HIS A 395 0.95 -7.94 -46.08
CA HIS A 395 0.25 -9.13 -46.56
C HIS A 395 -1.24 -9.04 -46.21
N ARG A 396 -2.12 -9.40 -47.13
CA ARG A 396 -3.58 -9.29 -46.95
C ARG A 396 -4.31 -10.50 -47.51
N ALA A 397 -5.46 -10.82 -46.95
CA ALA A 397 -6.44 -11.67 -47.63
C ALA A 397 -7.42 -10.78 -48.41
N LEU A 398 -7.60 -11.08 -49.69
CA LEU A 398 -8.50 -10.34 -50.58
C LEU A 398 -9.94 -10.73 -50.25
N ALA A 399 -10.66 -9.83 -49.60
CA ALA A 399 -12.04 -9.96 -49.12
C ALA A 399 -12.71 -8.57 -49.18
N PRO A 400 -14.05 -8.45 -49.03
CA PRO A 400 -14.75 -7.15 -49.12
C PRO A 400 -14.23 -6.07 -48.19
N ILE A 401 -13.61 -6.48 -47.07
CA ILE A 401 -12.77 -5.67 -46.22
C ILE A 401 -11.43 -6.41 -46.17
N GLU A 402 -10.35 -5.76 -46.60
CA GLU A 402 -9.02 -6.37 -46.63
C GLU A 402 -8.59 -6.79 -45.21
N ILE A 403 -8.25 -8.07 -45.02
CA ILE A 403 -7.84 -8.58 -43.72
C ILE A 403 -6.31 -8.59 -43.65
N PRO A 404 -5.67 -7.76 -42.80
CA PRO A 404 -4.21 -7.74 -42.68
C PRO A 404 -3.71 -9.03 -42.03
N LEU A 405 -2.74 -9.68 -42.68
CA LEU A 405 -2.15 -10.94 -42.24
C LEU A 405 -0.83 -10.67 -41.51
N SER A 406 -0.74 -11.07 -40.23
CA SER A 406 0.49 -10.96 -39.43
C SER A 406 1.52 -12.05 -39.78
N LEU A 407 2.07 -11.95 -40.99
CA LEU A 407 3.09 -12.84 -41.53
C LEU A 407 4.50 -12.30 -41.30
N SER A 408 5.50 -13.19 -41.34
CA SER A 408 6.90 -12.77 -41.31
C SER A 408 7.23 -11.94 -42.54
N LYS A 409 8.11 -10.93 -42.43
CA LYS A 409 8.57 -10.05 -43.52
C LYS A 409 9.41 -10.76 -44.61
N SER A 410 9.30 -12.07 -44.75
CA SER A 410 10.19 -12.89 -45.57
C SER A 410 9.55 -14.19 -46.06
N ILE A 411 8.23 -14.27 -46.21
CA ILE A 411 7.60 -15.44 -46.83
C ILE A 411 7.96 -15.46 -48.31
N ARG A 412 8.72 -16.49 -48.70
CA ARG A 412 9.13 -16.69 -50.10
C ARG A 412 8.35 -17.81 -50.78
N LYS A 413 7.85 -18.77 -50.02
CA LYS A 413 7.13 -19.93 -50.54
C LYS A 413 5.79 -20.12 -49.86
N ILE A 414 4.76 -20.29 -50.66
CA ILE A 414 3.36 -20.42 -50.23
C ILE A 414 2.79 -21.70 -50.81
N GLY A 415 2.28 -22.58 -49.94
CA GLY A 415 1.46 -23.71 -50.36
C GLY A 415 0.01 -23.30 -50.45
N ILE A 416 -0.66 -23.56 -51.56
CA ILE A 416 -2.11 -23.37 -51.73
C ILE A 416 -2.78 -24.74 -51.76
N TYR A 417 -3.80 -24.92 -50.94
CA TYR A 417 -4.63 -26.11 -50.87
C TYR A 417 -6.07 -25.77 -51.21
N LEU A 418 -6.58 -26.42 -52.25
CA LEU A 418 -7.98 -26.39 -52.65
C LEU A 418 -8.67 -27.68 -52.18
N ASP A 419 -9.79 -27.54 -51.50
CA ASP A 419 -10.73 -28.62 -51.17
C ASP A 419 -12.08 -28.25 -51.80
N TYR A 420 -12.37 -28.82 -52.97
CA TYR A 420 -13.50 -28.40 -53.80
C TYR A 420 -14.83 -28.77 -53.13
N GLU A 421 -15.02 -30.04 -52.77
CA GLU A 421 -16.23 -30.51 -52.08
C GLU A 421 -16.31 -29.99 -50.64
N GLY A 422 -15.16 -29.85 -49.96
CA GLY A 422 -15.11 -29.28 -48.61
C GLY A 422 -15.25 -27.76 -48.56
N GLY A 423 -15.25 -27.08 -49.72
CA GLY A 423 -15.47 -25.63 -49.83
C GLY A 423 -14.37 -24.79 -49.18
N ARG A 424 -13.08 -25.15 -49.34
CA ARG A 424 -11.97 -24.44 -48.66
C ARG A 424 -10.81 -24.11 -49.60
N VAL A 425 -10.21 -22.94 -49.37
CA VAL A 425 -8.92 -22.53 -49.96
C VAL A 425 -8.00 -22.12 -48.82
N ALA A 426 -6.99 -22.94 -48.52
CA ALA A 426 -6.06 -22.72 -47.41
C ALA A 426 -4.66 -22.37 -47.92
N PHE A 427 -4.02 -21.41 -47.26
CA PHE A 427 -2.67 -20.92 -47.59
C PHE A 427 -1.71 -21.24 -46.46
N TYR A 428 -0.58 -21.85 -46.81
CA TYR A 428 0.40 -22.39 -45.87
C TYR A 428 1.76 -21.71 -46.04
N ASP A 429 2.37 -21.40 -44.90
CA ASP A 429 3.79 -21.05 -44.81
C ASP A 429 4.55 -22.36 -44.66
N LEU A 430 5.41 -22.69 -45.64
CA LEU A 430 6.13 -23.96 -45.68
C LEU A 430 7.09 -24.17 -44.48
N VAL A 431 7.32 -23.14 -43.66
CA VAL A 431 8.11 -23.22 -42.42
C VAL A 431 7.25 -23.56 -41.20
N ARG A 432 5.96 -23.20 -41.19
CA ARG A 432 5.11 -23.23 -39.96
C ARG A 432 4.19 -24.45 -39.87
N GLU A 433 4.04 -25.20 -40.97
CA GLU A 433 3.25 -26.43 -41.10
C GLU A 433 1.74 -26.30 -40.75
N ASP A 434 1.25 -25.07 -40.54
CA ASP A 434 -0.15 -24.72 -40.33
C ASP A 434 -0.58 -23.72 -41.42
N PRO A 435 -1.88 -23.67 -41.80
CA PRO A 435 -2.36 -22.65 -42.71
C PRO A 435 -2.37 -21.30 -41.99
N PHE A 436 -1.75 -20.28 -42.60
CA PHE A 436 -1.80 -18.92 -42.07
C PHE A 436 -3.10 -18.20 -42.41
N PHE A 437 -3.81 -18.65 -43.44
CA PHE A 437 -5.12 -18.16 -43.80
C PHE A 437 -5.96 -19.25 -44.46
N THR A 438 -7.30 -19.17 -44.36
CA THR A 438 -8.21 -20.09 -45.06
C THR A 438 -9.51 -19.39 -45.39
N PHE A 439 -9.88 -19.35 -46.67
CA PHE A 439 -11.22 -18.98 -47.10
C PHE A 439 -12.16 -20.18 -47.00
N THR A 440 -13.43 -19.88 -46.69
CA THR A 440 -14.56 -20.76 -47.00
C THR A 440 -15.18 -20.30 -48.32
N ALA A 441 -15.50 -21.25 -49.19
CA ALA A 441 -15.96 -21.05 -50.55
C ALA A 441 -17.06 -22.06 -50.90
N HIS A 442 -17.91 -21.72 -51.87
CA HIS A 442 -18.88 -22.66 -52.44
C HIS A 442 -18.66 -22.68 -53.95
N PHE A 443 -18.12 -23.78 -54.46
CA PHE A 443 -17.77 -23.91 -55.87
C PHE A 443 -18.91 -24.60 -56.63
N SER A 444 -19.35 -23.96 -57.71
CA SER A 444 -20.45 -24.41 -58.57
C SER A 444 -20.02 -24.58 -60.04
N GLU A 445 -18.74 -24.34 -60.31
CA GLU A 445 -18.12 -24.26 -61.63
C GLU A 445 -16.62 -24.56 -61.51
N LYS A 446 -15.91 -24.65 -62.64
CA LYS A 446 -14.48 -24.88 -62.64
C LYS A 446 -13.73 -23.71 -61.99
N VAL A 447 -12.72 -24.03 -61.17
CA VAL A 447 -11.80 -23.05 -60.58
C VAL A 447 -10.37 -23.28 -61.06
N PHE A 448 -9.65 -22.20 -61.33
CA PHE A 448 -8.28 -22.20 -61.81
C PHE A 448 -7.35 -21.61 -60.75
N PRO A 449 -6.09 -22.06 -60.65
CA PRO A 449 -5.03 -21.31 -59.97
C PRO A 449 -4.98 -19.88 -60.50
N PHE A 450 -4.88 -18.90 -59.61
CA PHE A 450 -4.93 -17.47 -59.92
C PHE A 450 -3.63 -16.78 -59.46
N PHE A 451 -3.09 -15.94 -60.34
CA PHE A 451 -1.85 -15.19 -60.10
C PHE A 451 -2.01 -13.73 -60.55
N LEU A 452 -1.63 -12.80 -59.67
CA LEU A 452 -1.51 -11.37 -59.92
C LEU A 452 -0.03 -10.99 -59.81
N VAL A 453 0.55 -10.48 -60.89
CA VAL A 453 2.00 -10.42 -61.11
C VAL A 453 2.44 -8.96 -61.28
N TYR A 454 3.16 -8.40 -60.31
CA TYR A 454 3.84 -7.10 -60.45
C TYR A 454 5.36 -7.24 -60.34
N SER A 455 5.84 -8.10 -59.44
CA SER A 455 7.20 -8.67 -59.48
C SER A 455 7.22 -10.03 -60.16
N GLN A 456 8.40 -10.52 -60.55
CA GLN A 456 8.59 -11.89 -61.05
C GLN A 456 8.06 -12.94 -60.04
N ILE A 457 7.25 -13.89 -60.52
CA ILE A 457 6.76 -15.04 -59.73
C ILE A 457 7.23 -16.32 -60.41
N THR A 458 7.78 -17.24 -59.61
CA THR A 458 8.23 -18.56 -60.05
C THR A 458 7.34 -19.62 -59.42
N VAL A 459 6.53 -20.33 -60.21
CA VAL A 459 5.75 -21.47 -59.71
C VAL A 459 6.68 -22.67 -59.56
N CYS A 460 7.40 -22.74 -58.42
CA CYS A 460 8.31 -23.83 -58.08
C CYS A 460 7.54 -25.12 -57.80
N LEU A 461 7.27 -25.90 -58.84
CA LEU A 461 6.71 -27.23 -58.72
C LEU A 461 7.83 -28.25 -58.68
N ARG A 462 7.93 -28.97 -57.56
CA ARG A 462 8.88 -30.07 -57.42
C ARG A 462 8.24 -31.27 -56.76
N GLY A 463 7.99 -32.29 -57.59
CA GLY A 463 7.89 -33.67 -57.16
C GLY A 463 9.14 -34.44 -57.60
N THR A 464 10.18 -34.48 -56.76
CA THR A 464 11.19 -35.55 -56.66
C THR A 464 11.93 -35.36 -55.33
N GLY A 465 12.09 -36.44 -54.57
CA GLY A 465 12.61 -36.38 -53.20
C GLY A 465 14.14 -36.40 -53.10
N GLU A 466 14.61 -35.95 -51.94
CA GLU A 466 15.67 -36.57 -51.14
C GLU A 466 15.10 -36.77 -49.72
#